data_AF-A0A2H6NBG0-F1
#
_entry.id   AF-A0A2H6NBG0-F1
#
_cell.length_a   1.000
_cell.length_b   1.000
_cell.length_c   1.000
_cell.angle_alpha   90.00
_cell.angle_beta   90.00
_cell.angle_gamma   90.00
#
_symmetry.space_group_name_H-M   'P 1'
#
loop_
_entity.id
_entity.type
_entity.pdbx_description
1 polymer ?
#
loop_
_entity_poly.entity_id
_entity_poly.type
_entity_poly.pdbx_seq_one_letter_code
_entity_poly.pdbx_strand_id
1 'polypeptide(L)'
;NWDIVEVLSQRTDIEAWVCANIIKLFNDDNTIPFIVRYRKELINNLEADVLREVQQIMEELQTLAKKVHVSIQKLEKEGKLSESVLTSLLNCKTLEELDHVVSVI
;
A
#
# COMPACT_ATOMS: atom_id res chain seq x y z
N ASN A 1 8.27 -5.44 5.00
CA ASN A 1 8.40 -5.44 6.48
C ASN A 1 7.49 -4.46 7.19
N TRP A 2 6.67 -3.70 6.48
CA TRP A 2 5.70 -2.78 7.06
C TRP A 2 4.28 -3.31 6.87
N ASP A 3 3.38 -2.88 7.73
CA ASP A 3 1.95 -3.16 7.66
C ASP A 3 1.27 -2.10 6.78
N ILE A 4 0.50 -2.53 5.77
CA ILE A 4 -0.21 -1.62 4.86
C ILE A 4 -1.25 -0.77 5.61
N VAL A 5 -1.88 -1.30 6.66
CA VAL A 5 -2.87 -0.58 7.46
C VAL A 5 -2.21 0.60 8.17
N GLU A 6 -1.06 0.36 8.79
CA GLU A 6 -0.30 1.38 9.51
C GLU A 6 0.25 2.45 8.57
N VAL A 7 0.79 2.05 7.41
CA VAL A 7 1.30 3.01 6.42
C VAL A 7 0.15 3.83 5.82
N LEU A 8 -0.99 3.21 5.54
CA LEU A 8 -2.16 3.91 5.02
C LEU A 8 -2.68 4.92 6.04
N SER A 9 -2.86 4.49 7.29
CA SER A 9 -3.27 5.34 8.42
C SER A 9 -2.37 6.57 8.56
N GLN A 10 -1.05 6.39 8.54
CA GLN A 10 -0.07 7.48 8.63
C GLN A 10 -0.15 8.45 7.43
N ARG A 11 -0.42 7.94 6.22
CA ARG A 11 -0.45 8.76 4.99
C ARG A 11 -1.76 9.51 4.81
N THR A 12 -2.86 8.99 5.34
CA THR A 12 -4.20 9.56 5.18
C THR A 12 -4.71 10.30 6.41
N ASP A 13 -4.02 10.18 7.55
CA ASP A 13 -4.48 10.67 8.87
C ASP A 13 -5.86 10.09 9.25
N ILE A 14 -6.06 8.80 8.97
CA ILE A 14 -7.30 8.06 9.27
C ILE A 14 -6.95 6.95 10.25
N GLU A 15 -7.86 6.62 11.16
CA GLU A 15 -7.59 5.59 12.16
C GLU A 15 -7.32 4.22 11.52
N ALA A 16 -6.32 3.49 12.04
CA ALA A 16 -5.90 2.19 11.51
C ALA A 16 -7.06 1.19 11.36
N TRP A 17 -8.01 1.17 12.30
CA TRP A 17 -9.19 0.29 12.21
C TRP A 17 -10.10 0.64 11.03
N VAL A 18 -10.21 1.92 10.68
CA VAL A 18 -10.98 2.41 9.52
C VAL A 18 -10.25 2.01 8.23
N CYS A 19 -8.94 2.24 8.16
CA CYS A 19 -8.10 1.81 7.03
C CYS A 19 -8.23 0.30 6.78
N ALA A 20 -8.18 -0.53 7.84
CA ALA A 20 -8.36 -1.97 7.74
C ALA A 20 -9.74 -2.36 7.17
N ASN A 21 -10.80 -1.67 7.60
CA ASN A 21 -12.15 -1.89 7.05
C ASN A 21 -12.25 -1.46 5.58
N ILE A 22 -11.68 -0.32 5.22
CA ILE A 22 -11.67 0.18 3.83
C ILE A 22 -10.95 -0.82 2.91
N ILE A 23 -9.77 -1.31 3.31
CA ILE A 23 -9.02 -2.32 2.58
C ILE A 23 -9.88 -3.58 2.37
N LYS A 24 -10.53 -4.08 3.42
CA LYS A 24 -11.41 -5.24 3.32
C LYS A 24 -12.56 -5.00 2.35
N LEU A 25 -13.23 -3.86 2.46
CA LEU A 25 -14.36 -3.51 1.58
C LEU A 25 -13.94 -3.47 0.10
N PHE A 26 -12.79 -2.88 -0.22
CA PHE A 26 -12.29 -2.87 -1.60
C PHE A 26 -11.84 -4.26 -2.08
N ASN A 27 -11.25 -5.08 -1.20
CA ASN A 27 -10.89 -6.47 -1.55
C ASN A 27 -12.13 -7.35 -1.80
N ASP A 28 -13.25 -7.02 -1.18
CA ASP A 28 -14.56 -7.63 -1.41
C ASP A 28 -15.29 -7.00 -2.62
N ASP A 29 -14.56 -6.31 -3.52
CA ASP A 29 -15.04 -5.66 -4.75
C ASP A 29 -16.15 -4.60 -4.54
N ASN A 30 -16.24 -4.00 -3.34
CA ASN A 30 -17.21 -2.95 -3.08
C ASN A 30 -16.78 -1.63 -3.74
N THR A 31 -17.74 -0.95 -4.37
CA THR A 31 -17.50 0.36 -4.99
C THR A 31 -17.68 1.50 -3.99
N ILE A 32 -17.02 2.64 -4.22
CA ILE A 32 -17.17 3.84 -3.38
C ILE A 32 -18.65 4.22 -3.18
N PRO A 33 -19.51 4.32 -4.22
CA PRO A 33 -20.93 4.62 -4.03
C PRO A 33 -21.67 3.61 -3.14
N PHE A 34 -21.30 2.32 -3.21
CA PHE A 34 -21.88 1.30 -2.36
C PHE A 34 -21.43 1.47 -0.91
N ILE A 35 -20.14 1.71 -0.68
CA ILE A 35 -19.57 1.86 0.65
C ILE A 35 -20.18 3.06 1.38
N VAL A 36 -20.19 4.24 0.75
CA VAL A 36 -20.73 5.46 1.38
C VAL A 36 -22.23 5.38 1.67
N ARG A 37 -22.96 4.53 0.92
CA ARG A 37 -24.41 4.37 1.08
C ARG A 37 -24.80 3.28 2.07
N TYR A 38 -24.05 2.17 2.12
CA TYR A 38 -24.48 0.96 2.83
C TYR A 38 -23.48 0.45 3.89
N ARG A 39 -22.29 1.06 3.98
CA ARG A 39 -21.20 0.65 4.89
C ARG A 39 -20.56 1.83 5.61
N LYS A 40 -21.25 2.98 5.68
CA LYS A 40 -20.72 4.24 6.19
C LYS A 40 -20.13 4.13 7.60
N GLU A 41 -20.77 3.37 8.48
CA GLU A 41 -20.30 3.17 9.87
C GLU A 41 -18.96 2.41 9.94
N LEU A 42 -18.72 1.47 9.02
CA LEU A 42 -17.47 0.72 8.96
C LEU A 42 -16.29 1.58 8.53
N ILE A 43 -16.57 2.69 7.84
CA ILE A 43 -15.57 3.66 7.39
C ILE A 43 -15.62 4.96 8.22
N ASN A 44 -16.12 4.91 9.46
CA ASN A 44 -16.24 6.08 10.35
C ASN A 44 -16.94 7.29 9.71
N ASN A 45 -17.99 7.03 8.93
CA ASN A 45 -18.79 8.04 8.24
C ASN A 45 -18.01 8.90 7.22
N LEU A 46 -16.89 8.41 6.70
CA LEU A 46 -16.12 9.11 5.65
C LEU A 46 -16.96 9.34 4.38
N GLU A 47 -16.66 10.47 3.73
CA GLU A 47 -17.30 10.86 2.47
C GLU A 47 -16.54 10.30 1.25
N ALA A 48 -17.21 10.34 0.09
CA ALA A 48 -16.68 9.73 -1.14
C ALA A 48 -15.33 10.30 -1.57
N ASP A 49 -15.06 11.58 -1.34
CA ASP A 49 -13.79 12.23 -1.73
C ASP A 49 -12.63 11.68 -0.91
N VAL A 50 -12.78 11.58 0.41
CA VAL A 50 -11.77 10.98 1.29
C VAL A 50 -11.57 9.50 0.93
N LEU A 51 -12.64 8.77 0.65
CA LEU A 51 -12.53 7.36 0.27
C LEU A 51 -11.76 7.16 -1.05
N ARG A 52 -11.85 8.11 -2.00
CA ARG A 52 -11.03 8.10 -3.23
C ARG A 52 -9.55 8.33 -2.93
N GLU A 53 -9.23 9.25 -2.03
CA GLU A 53 -7.83 9.49 -1.62
C GLU A 53 -7.22 8.25 -0.97
N VAL A 54 -7.96 7.61 -0.06
CA VAL A 54 -7.54 6.35 0.57
C VAL A 54 -7.35 5.25 -0.46
N GLN A 55 -8.30 5.10 -1.40
CA GLN A 55 -8.19 4.11 -2.48
C GLN A 55 -6.93 4.34 -3.31
N GLN A 56 -6.65 5.58 -3.70
CA GLN A 56 -5.48 5.91 -4.50
C GLN A 56 -4.16 5.58 -3.78
N ILE A 57 -4.05 5.95 -2.49
CA ILE A 57 -2.86 5.62 -1.68
C ILE A 57 -2.72 4.10 -1.51
N MET A 58 -3.83 3.38 -1.33
CA MET A 58 -3.82 1.91 -1.28
C MET A 58 -3.31 1.29 -2.59
N GLU A 59 -3.77 1.79 -3.74
CA GLU A 59 -3.32 1.33 -5.07
C GLU A 59 -1.82 1.61 -5.31
N GLU A 60 -1.32 2.75 -4.85
CA GLU A 60 0.11 3.07 -4.86
C GLU A 60 0.94 2.06 -4.03
N LEU A 61 0.49 1.77 -2.81
CA LEU A 61 1.17 0.80 -1.92
C LEU A 61 1.15 -0.61 -2.50
N GLN A 62 0.04 -1.02 -3.12
CA GLN A 62 -0.04 -2.31 -3.82
C GLN A 62 0.90 -2.36 -5.04
N THR A 63 0.99 -1.25 -5.79
CA THR A 63 1.91 -1.13 -6.93
C THR A 63 3.36 -1.22 -6.48
N LEU A 64 3.71 -0.53 -5.39
CA LEU A 64 5.02 -0.62 -4.76
C LEU A 64 5.36 -2.06 -4.37
N ALA A 65 4.47 -2.75 -3.65
CA ALA A 65 4.70 -4.13 -3.22
C ALA A 65 4.96 -5.08 -4.41
N LYS A 66 4.19 -4.92 -5.51
CA LYS A 66 4.40 -5.67 -6.75
C LYS A 66 5.77 -5.37 -7.36
N LYS A 67 6.16 -4.10 -7.47
CA LYS A 67 7.46 -3.72 -8.04
C LYS A 67 8.63 -4.19 -7.18
N VAL A 68 8.54 -4.08 -5.85
CA VAL A 68 9.53 -4.64 -4.90
C VAL A 68 9.73 -6.13 -5.19
N HIS A 69 8.65 -6.90 -5.31
CA HIS A 69 8.73 -8.33 -5.59
C HIS A 69 9.41 -8.63 -6.93
N VAL A 70 9.06 -7.90 -7.99
CA VAL A 70 9.70 -8.04 -9.31
C VAL A 70 11.19 -7.69 -9.24
N SER A 71 11.57 -6.62 -8.52
CA SER A 71 12.96 -6.22 -8.34
C SER A 71 13.77 -7.27 -7.59
N ILE A 72 13.22 -7.86 -6.52
CA ILE A 72 13.85 -8.97 -5.79
C ILE A 72 14.13 -10.14 -6.73
N GLN A 73 13.11 -10.61 -7.47
CA GLN A 73 13.28 -11.72 -8.41
C GLN A 73 14.31 -11.43 -9.50
N LYS A 74 14.35 -10.18 -9.99
CA LYS A 74 15.32 -9.75 -11.00
C LYS A 74 16.75 -9.80 -10.44
N LEU A 75 16.98 -9.21 -9.26
CA LEU A 75 18.30 -9.15 -8.64
C LEU A 75 18.81 -10.53 -8.21
N GLU A 76 17.92 -11.42 -7.78
CA GLU A 76 18.25 -12.81 -7.48
C GLU A 76 18.77 -13.54 -8.74
N LYS A 77 18.08 -13.39 -9.88
CA LYS A 77 18.52 -13.95 -11.16
C LYS A 77 19.84 -13.38 -11.65
N GLU A 78 20.11 -12.11 -11.36
CA GLU A 78 21.38 -11.45 -11.68
C GLU A 78 22.51 -11.79 -10.70
N GLY A 79 22.23 -12.50 -9.60
CA GLY A 79 23.21 -12.80 -8.56
C GLY A 79 23.63 -11.58 -7.74
N LYS A 80 22.84 -10.50 -7.76
CA LYS A 80 23.12 -9.22 -7.07
C LYS A 80 22.33 -9.04 -5.78
N LEU A 81 21.45 -9.98 -5.45
CA LEU A 81 20.64 -9.90 -4.24
C LEU A 81 21.46 -10.30 -3.01
N SER A 82 21.95 -9.30 -2.26
CA SER A 82 22.48 -9.49 -0.91
C SER A 82 21.37 -9.38 0.15
N GLU A 83 21.66 -9.85 1.37
CA GLU A 83 20.74 -9.70 2.52
C GLU A 83 20.45 -8.23 2.85
N SER A 84 21.44 -7.35 2.71
CA SER A 84 21.28 -5.91 2.91
C SER A 84 20.37 -5.28 1.85
N VAL A 85 20.53 -5.66 0.59
CA VAL A 85 19.68 -5.21 -0.52
C VAL A 85 18.25 -5.70 -0.34
N LEU A 86 18.06 -6.98 -0.02
CA LEU A 86 16.74 -7.56 0.25
C LEU A 86 16.03 -6.78 1.37
N THR A 87 16.73 -6.50 2.46
CA THR A 87 16.19 -5.73 3.58
C THR A 87 15.78 -4.32 3.16
N SER A 88 16.61 -3.61 2.40
CA SER A 88 16.29 -2.28 1.87
C SER A 88 15.05 -2.30 0.98
N LEU A 89 14.95 -3.27 0.06
CA LEU A 89 13.79 -3.43 -0.82
C LEU A 89 12.50 -3.71 -0.03
N LEU A 90 12.56 -4.56 0.99
CA LEU A 90 11.40 -4.90 1.84
C LEU A 90 10.95 -3.76 2.77
N ASN A 91 11.78 -2.74 2.96
CA ASN A 91 11.50 -1.58 3.79
C ASN A 91 11.01 -0.35 3.01
N CYS A 92 11.09 -0.37 1.67
CA CYS A 92 10.58 0.71 0.83
C CYS A 92 9.07 0.90 1.05
N LYS A 93 8.66 2.12 1.38
CA LYS A 93 7.26 2.56 1.55
C LYS A 93 6.80 3.50 0.44
N THR A 94 7.70 3.91 -0.44
CA THR A 94 7.41 4.72 -1.63
C THR A 94 8.09 4.17 -2.88
N LEU A 95 7.60 4.57 -4.06
CA LEU A 95 8.22 4.19 -5.33
C LEU A 95 9.58 4.85 -5.49
N GLU A 96 9.74 6.08 -5.00
CA GLU A 96 10.98 6.83 -5.01
C GLU A 96 12.08 6.13 -4.20
N GLU A 97 11.74 5.60 -3.02
CA GLU A 97 12.66 4.79 -2.22
C GLU A 97 13.08 3.52 -2.96
N LEU A 98 12.13 2.83 -3.59
CA LEU A 98 12.44 1.63 -4.39
C LEU A 98 13.37 1.96 -5.56
N ASP A 99 13.07 3.00 -6.32
CA ASP A 99 13.86 3.42 -7.47
C ASP A 99 15.28 3.83 -7.02
N HIS A 100 15.39 4.52 -5.88
CA HIS A 100 16.68 4.84 -5.29
C HIS A 100 17.48 3.57 -4.95
N VAL A 101 16.89 2.61 -4.23
CA VAL A 101 17.57 1.35 -3.86
C VAL A 101 18.00 0.57 -5.09
N VAL A 102 17.15 0.47 -6.12
CA VAL A 102 17.48 -0.26 -7.36
C VAL A 102 18.58 0.44 -8.16
N SER A 103 18.64 1.78 -8.13
CA SER A 103 19.63 2.55 -8.89
C SER A 103 21.07 2.44 -8.36
N VAL A 104 21.25 2.06 -7.11
CA VAL A 104 22.57 1.99 -6.43
C VAL A 104 23.17 0.57 -6.39
N ILE A 105 22.52 -0.40 -7.03
CA ILE A 105 22.94 -1.81 -7.12
C ILE A 105 23.56 -2.10 -8.49
#